data_AF-A0A819IU87-F1
#
_entry.id   AF-A0A819IU87-F1
#
_cell.length_a   1.000
_cell.length_b   1.000
_cell.length_c   1.000
_cell.angle_alpha   90.00
_cell.angle_beta   90.00
_cell.angle_gamma   90.00
#
_symmetry.space_group_name_H-M   'P 1'
#
loop_
_entity.id
_entity.type
_entity.pdbx_description
1 polymer ?
#
loop_
_entity_poly.entity_id
_entity_poly.type
_entity_poly.pdbx_seq_one_letter_code
_entity_poly.pdbx_strand_id
1 'polypeptide(L)'
;ICLMNEERRIETTHVMFLICTDDPTCVDYLNEWKRIMKNVDVTDDYKTEREKIQKSHGLNMPFSIGDYIVKALVGAIDPTMKNI
;
A
#
# COMPACT_ATOMS: atom_id res chain seq x y z
N ILE A 1 7.95 1.14 -15.61
CA ILE A 1 8.66 1.00 -14.31
C ILE A 1 9.56 2.23 -14.20
N CYS A 2 9.27 3.14 -13.27
CA CYS A 2 10.22 4.22 -12.95
C CYS A 2 11.43 3.57 -12.29
N LEU A 3 12.49 3.35 -13.05
CA LEU A 3 13.80 3.04 -12.50
C LEU A 3 14.29 4.33 -11.84
N MET A 4 14.29 4.38 -10.51
CA MET A 4 14.91 5.48 -9.77
C MET A 4 16.42 5.43 -10.03
N ASN A 5 16.86 6.16 -11.05
CA ASN A 5 18.26 6.25 -11.44
C ASN A 5 19.05 7.29 -10.61
N GLU A 6 18.35 8.05 -9.76
CA GLU A 6 18.90 9.07 -8.86
C GLU A 6 18.30 8.93 -7.45
N GLU A 7 18.86 9.62 -6.46
CA GLU A 7 18.31 9.69 -5.10
C GLU A 7 16.85 10.19 -5.12
N ARG A 8 16.00 9.55 -4.32
CA ARG A 8 14.59 9.90 -4.20
C ARG A 8 14.44 11.31 -3.62
N ARG A 9 13.76 12.21 -4.35
CA ARG A 9 13.33 13.52 -3.81
C ARG A 9 12.13 13.32 -2.89
N ILE A 10 12.40 13.20 -1.59
CA ILE A 10 11.42 12.76 -0.57
C ILE A 10 10.14 13.61 -0.50
N GLU A 11 10.24 14.89 -0.85
CA GLU A 11 9.14 15.86 -0.74
C GLU A 11 8.12 15.75 -1.87
N THR A 12 8.55 15.32 -3.06
CA THR A 12 7.71 15.34 -4.28
C THR A 12 7.52 13.96 -4.89
N THR A 13 8.33 12.98 -4.51
CA THR A 13 8.29 11.62 -5.07
C THR A 13 7.48 10.70 -4.16
N HIS A 14 6.36 10.22 -4.68
CA HIS A 14 5.50 9.24 -4.04
C HIS A 14 5.80 7.84 -4.59
N VAL A 15 5.92 6.86 -3.70
CA VAL A 15 6.24 5.47 -4.07
C VAL A 15 5.19 4.55 -3.50
N MET A 16 4.58 3.75 -4.36
CA MET A 16 3.68 2.66 -3.99
C MET A 16 4.38 1.33 -4.28
N PHE A 17 4.45 0.46 -3.28
CA PHE A 17 4.81 -0.94 -3.48
C PHE A 17 3.53 -1.80 -3.47
N LEU A 18 3.32 -2.52 -4.57
CA LEU A 18 2.28 -3.54 -4.67
C LEU A 18 2.94 -4.89 -4.42
N ILE A 19 2.59 -5.53 -3.31
CA ILE A 19 3.17 -6.80 -2.91
C ILE A 19 2.41 -7.93 -3.61
N CYS A 20 3.16 -8.84 -4.21
CA CYS A 20 2.64 -10.08 -4.82
C CYS A 20 3.51 -11.27 -4.40
N THR A 21 3.84 -11.33 -3.12
CA THR A 21 4.60 -12.42 -2.49
C THR A 21 3.99 -12.74 -1.14
N ASP A 22 4.01 -14.02 -0.78
CA ASP A 22 3.57 -14.51 0.52
C ASP A 22 4.75 -14.68 1.50
N ASP A 23 5.96 -14.27 1.12
CA ASP A 23 7.12 -14.30 2.02
C ASP A 23 6.97 -13.24 3.12
N PRO A 24 6.77 -13.65 4.39
CA PRO A 24 6.54 -12.71 5.49
C PRO A 24 7.73 -11.79 5.71
N THR A 25 8.95 -12.23 5.43
CA THR A 25 10.15 -11.39 5.57
C THR A 25 10.08 -10.20 4.63
N CYS A 26 9.64 -10.43 3.39
CA CYS A 26 9.47 -9.38 2.39
C CYS A 26 8.38 -8.39 2.77
N VAL A 27 7.25 -8.92 3.22
CA VAL A 27 6.10 -8.11 3.65
C VAL A 27 6.47 -7.23 4.85
N ASP A 28 7.20 -7.77 5.82
CA ASP A 28 7.55 -7.05 7.05
C ASP A 28 8.50 -5.88 6.81
N TYR A 29 9.57 -6.05 6.02
CA TYR A 29 10.48 -4.94 5.77
C TYR A 29 9.84 -3.83 4.92
N LEU A 30 8.95 -4.17 3.97
CA LEU A 30 8.21 -3.17 3.20
C LEU A 30 7.24 -2.40 4.10
N ASN A 31 6.56 -3.10 5.01
CA ASN A 31 5.71 -2.45 6.01
C ASN A 31 6.51 -1.56 6.97
N GLU A 32 7.75 -1.92 7.30
CA GLU A 32 8.65 -1.03 8.04
C GLU A 32 8.96 0.23 7.22
N TRP A 33 9.25 0.12 5.92
CA TRP A 33 9.49 1.28 5.05
C TRP A 33 8.29 2.21 4.97
N LYS A 34 7.07 1.67 4.83
CA LYS A 34 5.82 2.45 4.90
C LYS A 34 5.69 3.25 6.19
N ARG A 35 6.19 2.73 7.32
CA ARG A 35 6.11 3.39 8.62
C ARG A 35 7.13 4.52 8.77
N ILE A 36 8.34 4.34 8.24
CA ILE A 36 9.47 5.26 8.50
C ILE A 36 9.72 6.25 7.34
N MET A 37 9.31 5.93 6.12
CA MET A 37 9.60 6.74 4.94
C MET A 37 8.42 7.65 4.56
N LYS A 38 8.71 8.94 4.35
CA LYS A 38 7.74 9.91 3.85
C LYS A 38 7.33 9.59 2.41
N ASN A 39 6.04 9.74 2.09
CA ASN A 39 5.47 9.53 0.75
C ASN A 39 5.70 8.10 0.20
N VAL A 40 5.75 7.12 1.09
CA VAL A 40 5.81 5.70 0.74
C VAL A 40 4.56 5.02 1.29
N ASP A 41 3.91 4.24 0.44
CA ASP A 41 2.83 3.34 0.85
C ASP A 41 3.05 1.95 0.27
N VAL A 42 2.39 0.98 0.91
CA VAL A 42 2.50 -0.44 0.63
C VAL A 42 1.10 -1.02 0.71
N THR A 43 0.71 -1.74 -0.34
CA THR A 43 -0.56 -2.44 -0.45
C THR A 43 -0.29 -3.89 -0.81
N ASP A 44 -0.96 -4.82 -0.13
CA ASP A 44 -0.86 -6.25 -0.41
C ASP A 44 -1.66 -6.64 -1.68
N ASP A 45 -1.73 -7.93 -1.98
CA ASP A 45 -2.68 -8.41 -2.98
C ASP A 45 -4.13 -8.17 -2.52
N TYR A 46 -5.07 -8.17 -3.47
CA TYR A 46 -6.48 -7.89 -3.22
C TYR A 46 -7.09 -8.74 -2.09
N LYS A 47 -6.76 -10.03 -2.01
CA LYS A 47 -7.38 -10.92 -1.02
C LYS A 47 -6.89 -10.58 0.38
N THR A 48 -5.57 -10.47 0.53
CA THR A 48 -4.95 -10.10 1.81
C THR A 48 -5.39 -8.71 2.28
N GLU A 49 -5.44 -7.74 1.38
CA GLU A 49 -5.89 -6.38 1.70
C GLU A 49 -7.37 -6.37 2.14
N ARG A 50 -8.22 -7.10 1.42
CA ARG A 50 -9.64 -7.27 1.79
C ARG A 50 -9.80 -7.87 3.18
N GLU A 51 -9.04 -8.92 3.50
CA GLU A 51 -9.08 -9.55 4.82
C GLU A 51 -8.63 -8.57 5.92
N LYS A 52 -7.60 -7.75 5.66
CA LYS A 52 -7.14 -6.70 6.59
C LYS A 52 -8.19 -5.61 6.82
N ILE A 53 -8.85 -5.13 5.77
CA ILE A 53 -9.94 -4.16 5.86
C ILE A 53 -11.13 -4.74 6.64
N GLN A 54 -11.55 -5.96 6.32
CA GLN A 54 -12.62 -6.64 7.04
C GLN A 54 -12.28 -6.91 8.51
N LYS A 55 -11.02 -7.21 8.81
CA LYS A 55 -10.55 -7.40 10.19
C LYS A 55 -10.55 -6.11 11.01
N SER A 56 -10.27 -4.97 10.37
CA SER A 56 -10.19 -3.66 11.04
C SER A 56 -11.53 -2.91 11.11
N HIS A 57 -12.37 -3.03 10.08
CA HIS A 57 -13.65 -2.29 9.97
C HIS A 57 -14.90 -3.18 10.12
N GLY A 58 -14.74 -4.50 10.23
CA GLY A 58 -15.82 -5.48 10.41
C GLY A 58 -16.05 -6.35 9.17
N LEU A 59 -16.47 -7.60 9.41
CA LEU A 59 -16.61 -8.63 8.35
C LEU A 59 -17.57 -8.26 7.22
N ASN A 60 -18.54 -7.39 7.49
CA ASN A 60 -19.52 -6.92 6.51
C ASN A 60 -19.08 -5.67 5.74
N MET A 61 -17.86 -5.17 5.97
CA MET A 61 -17.33 -4.02 5.22
C MET A 61 -17.20 -4.40 3.73
N PRO A 62 -17.84 -3.65 2.82
CA PRO A 62 -17.73 -3.86 1.38
C PRO A 62 -16.40 -3.32 0.85
N PHE A 63 -15.49 -4.21 0.47
CA PHE A 63 -14.24 -3.86 -0.21
C PHE A 63 -14.16 -4.53 -1.58
N SER A 64 -14.34 -3.72 -2.63
CA SER A 64 -14.39 -4.17 -4.01
C SER A 64 -13.02 -4.10 -4.70
N ILE A 65 -12.92 -4.70 -5.88
CA ILE A 65 -11.74 -4.55 -6.74
C ILE A 65 -11.54 -3.09 -7.16
N GLY A 66 -12.62 -2.31 -7.29
CA GLY A 66 -12.52 -0.88 -7.59
C GLY A 66 -11.81 -0.11 -6.47
N ASP A 67 -12.19 -0.37 -5.22
CA ASP A 67 -11.57 0.24 -4.03
C ASP A 67 -10.08 -0.12 -3.96
N TYR A 68 -9.76 -1.39 -4.23
CA TYR A 68 -8.38 -1.86 -4.32
C TYR A 68 -7.56 -1.15 -5.42
N ILE A 69 -8.12 -0.99 -6.62
CA ILE A 69 -7.42 -0.29 -7.72
C ILE A 69 -7.17 1.17 -7.35
N VAL A 70 -8.15 1.85 -6.75
CA VAL A 70 -7.97 3.24 -6.30
C VAL A 70 -6.85 3.30 -5.26
N LYS A 71 -6.90 2.44 -4.24
CA LYS A 71 -5.84 2.36 -3.22
C LYS A 71 -4.46 2.12 -3.84
N ALA A 72 -4.35 1.17 -4.76
CA ALA A 72 -3.11 0.83 -5.46
C ALA A 72 -2.55 1.98 -6.32
N LEU A 73 -3.40 2.87 -6.83
CA LEU A 73 -2.98 4.00 -7.68
C LEU A 73 -2.66 5.27 -6.88
N VAL A 74 -3.44 5.57 -5.84
CA VAL A 74 -3.36 6.86 -5.15
C VAL A 74 -2.98 6.77 -3.67
N GLY A 75 -2.83 5.57 -3.09
CA GLY A 75 -2.56 5.40 -1.65
C GLY A 75 -1.29 6.08 -1.14
N ALA A 76 -0.26 6.17 -1.99
CA ALA A 76 0.96 6.88 -1.65
C ALA A 76 0.81 8.41 -1.70
N ILE A 77 -0.18 8.92 -2.44
CA ILE A 77 -0.41 10.36 -2.68
C ILE A 77 -1.46 10.91 -1.70
N ASP A 78 -2.55 10.17 -1.50
CA ASP A 78 -3.66 10.56 -0.63
C ASP A 78 -3.68 9.71 0.65
N PRO A 79 -3.26 10.27 1.80
CA PRO A 79 -3.22 9.54 3.06
C PRO A 79 -4.59 9.03 3.54
N THR A 80 -5.70 9.58 3.04
CA THR A 80 -7.06 9.15 3.43
C THR A 80 -7.37 7.74 2.92
N MET A 81 -6.70 7.31 1.85
CA MET A 81 -6.84 5.99 1.22
C MET A 81 -6.28 4.84 2.08
N LYS A 82 -5.59 5.14 3.19
CA LYS A 82 -5.09 4.11 4.11
C LYS A 82 -6.20 3.27 4.74
N ASN A 83 -7.37 3.88 4.96
CA ASN A 83 -8.49 3.30 5.70
C ASN A 83 -9.66 2.86 4.79
N ILE A 84 -9.41 2.80 3.48
CA ILE A 84 -10.37 2.32 2.49
C ILE A 84 -9.90 0.95 2.00
#